data_AF-A0A6F8SZ65-F1
#
_entry.id   AF-A0A6F8SZ65-F1
#
_cell.length_a   1.000
_cell.length_b   1.000
_cell.length_c   1.000
_cell.angle_alpha   90.00
_cell.angle_beta   90.00
_cell.angle_gamma   90.00
#
_symmetry.space_group_name_H-M   'P 1'
#
loop_
_entity.id
_entity.type
_entity.pdbx_description
1 polymer ?
#
loop_
_entity_poly.entity_id
_entity_poly.type
_entity_poly.pdbx_seq_one_letter_code
_entity_poly.pdbx_strand_id
1 'polypeptide(L)'
;MFNRIIRNVIHKSEKRIVKKLINDVKKVYGKEIILFQIAEACLEQPDGTIRDKIFPIVGKDKLKNIIDEYKKKGPKYQSLLHQQIRSSYASYYRRMVQPLLENVTFRSNNSEHQPILDALGLIKKYFDSNTVYFPDDEDIPDCLPDKWKKRIVDARTGKIKRICYEVYVLKKLADRIRCREIWIEGSFKHKNPDEDLPNNFEDNKEEYFDDLSLPIDGDVFIEQLKQKLTGALTTLNDTIPKNPKVRISTQNGGRIIVTPLTPQAESKNVGFIKKYLQEKWEGTNLIDMFKEVDLENQFTHDFISYGQKTYLKPNEISERILLTIYGMGTNVGLKHMCAGNPHISDHQLRHIKNYFLSTDNLKNALSKVANALFKLRLEEIWGGMPIARGKSRYVCKWVTSLLKPATTLSAYEL
;
A
#
# COMPACT_ATOMS: atom_id res chain seq x y z
N MET A 1 8.31 6.32 3.57
CA MET A 1 8.39 5.31 4.66
C MET A 1 7.39 5.61 5.78
N PHE A 2 7.37 6.84 6.29
CA PHE A 2 6.43 7.37 7.29
C PHE A 2 4.95 6.93 7.09
N ASN A 3 4.33 7.24 5.95
CA ASN A 3 2.93 6.85 5.65
C ASN A 3 2.66 5.35 5.78
N ARG A 4 3.66 4.50 5.48
CA ARG A 4 3.54 3.04 5.63
C ARG A 4 3.59 2.64 7.11
N ILE A 5 4.39 3.31 7.93
CA ILE A 5 4.50 3.05 9.36
C ILE A 5 3.16 3.40 10.04
N ILE A 6 2.64 4.61 9.84
CA ILE A 6 1.37 5.04 10.45
C ILE A 6 0.21 4.13 10.02
N ARG A 7 0.10 3.82 8.72
CA ARG A 7 -0.93 2.88 8.25
C ARG A 7 -0.77 1.48 8.84
N ASN A 8 0.47 0.99 8.99
CA ASN A 8 0.73 -0.30 9.60
C ASN A 8 0.33 -0.32 11.08
N VAL A 9 0.54 0.77 11.83
CA VAL A 9 0.10 0.88 13.23
C VAL A 9 -1.42 0.69 13.30
N ILE A 10 -2.16 1.41 12.47
CA ILE A 10 -3.63 1.35 12.43
C ILE A 10 -4.09 -0.03 11.96
N HIS A 11 -3.68 -0.48 10.77
CA HIS A 11 -4.14 -1.74 10.16
C HIS A 11 -3.75 -2.97 10.99
N LYS A 12 -2.55 -3.04 11.56
CA LYS A 12 -2.16 -4.19 12.41
C LYS A 12 -2.90 -4.18 13.74
N SER A 13 -3.18 -3.00 14.31
CA SER A 13 -3.96 -2.90 15.54
C SER A 13 -5.41 -3.31 15.31
N GLU A 14 -6.03 -2.83 14.22
CA GLU A 14 -7.36 -3.26 13.76
C GLU A 14 -7.40 -4.77 13.56
N LYS A 15 -6.46 -5.34 12.79
CA LYS A 15 -6.41 -6.79 12.55
C LYS A 15 -6.24 -7.59 13.84
N ARG A 16 -5.43 -7.12 14.80
CA ARG A 16 -5.24 -7.78 16.10
C ARG A 16 -6.52 -7.78 16.93
N ILE A 17 -7.28 -6.69 16.92
CA ILE A 17 -8.53 -6.60 17.66
C ILE A 17 -9.65 -7.35 16.99
N VAL A 18 -9.76 -7.28 15.67
CA VAL A 18 -10.69 -8.11 14.91
C VAL A 18 -10.40 -9.58 15.22
N LYS A 19 -9.13 -10.00 15.26
CA LYS A 19 -8.76 -11.37 15.66
C LYS A 19 -9.11 -11.68 17.12
N LYS A 20 -8.81 -10.79 18.08
CA LYS A 20 -9.17 -10.98 19.50
C LYS A 20 -10.68 -11.09 19.68
N LEU A 21 -11.45 -10.18 19.07
CA LEU A 21 -12.90 -10.16 19.16
C LEU A 21 -13.58 -11.32 18.44
N ILE A 22 -13.04 -11.77 17.30
CA ILE A 22 -13.52 -12.99 16.63
C ILE A 22 -13.25 -14.21 17.51
N ASN A 23 -12.10 -14.27 18.19
CA ASN A 23 -11.81 -15.35 19.14
C ASN A 23 -12.68 -15.27 20.41
N ASP A 24 -13.03 -14.06 20.86
CA ASP A 24 -13.79 -13.82 22.09
C ASP A 24 -15.32 -13.80 21.91
N VAL A 25 -15.82 -14.01 20.68
CA VAL A 25 -17.26 -13.93 20.35
C VAL A 25 -17.70 -15.16 19.54
N LYS A 26 -18.61 -15.94 20.10
CA LYS A 26 -19.40 -16.92 19.33
C LYS A 26 -20.30 -16.15 18.37
N LYS A 27 -19.94 -16.11 17.08
CA LYS A 27 -20.74 -15.47 16.03
C LYS A 27 -22.08 -16.21 15.90
N VAL A 28 -23.21 -15.50 16.08
CA VAL A 28 -24.54 -16.08 15.91
C VAL A 28 -25.00 -15.89 14.47
N TYR A 29 -25.26 -16.99 13.77
CA TYR A 29 -25.78 -17.02 12.39
C TYR A 29 -27.32 -17.05 12.40
N GLY A 30 -27.97 -16.55 11.33
CA GLY A 30 -29.43 -16.61 11.19
C GLY A 30 -30.21 -15.58 12.02
N LYS A 31 -29.68 -14.37 12.22
CA LYS A 31 -30.30 -13.35 13.09
C LYS A 31 -31.66 -12.87 12.59
N GLU A 32 -31.87 -12.80 11.28
CA GLU A 32 -33.14 -12.43 10.67
C GLU A 32 -34.22 -13.49 10.95
N ILE A 33 -33.84 -14.78 10.92
CA ILE A 33 -34.72 -15.89 11.27
C ILE A 33 -35.05 -15.86 12.77
N ILE A 34 -34.05 -15.58 13.62
CA ILE A 34 -34.28 -15.43 15.06
C ILE A 34 -35.22 -14.25 15.35
N LEU A 35 -35.05 -13.12 14.65
CA LEU A 35 -35.92 -11.95 14.78
C LEU A 35 -37.35 -12.28 14.33
N PHE A 36 -37.50 -12.99 13.21
CA PHE A 36 -38.77 -13.47 12.70
C PHE A 36 -39.47 -14.37 13.72
N GLN A 37 -38.77 -15.36 14.27
CA GLN A 37 -39.31 -16.28 15.28
C GLN A 37 -39.73 -15.57 16.57
N ILE A 38 -39.01 -14.53 16.99
CA ILE A 38 -39.39 -13.71 18.15
C ILE A 38 -40.63 -12.87 17.82
N ALA A 39 -40.68 -12.26 16.63
CA ALA A 39 -41.82 -11.44 16.21
C ALA A 39 -43.09 -12.29 16.06
N GLU A 40 -43.00 -13.48 15.48
CA GLU A 40 -44.08 -14.46 15.36
C GLU A 40 -44.60 -14.87 16.75
N ALA A 41 -43.70 -15.27 17.66
CA ALA A 41 -44.07 -15.65 19.03
C ALA A 41 -44.73 -14.49 19.82
N CYS A 42 -44.30 -13.25 19.59
CA CYS A 42 -44.90 -12.07 20.22
C CYS A 42 -46.29 -11.74 19.66
N LEU A 43 -46.57 -12.05 18.39
CA LEU A 43 -47.87 -11.81 17.75
C LEU A 43 -48.88 -12.91 18.05
N GLU A 44 -48.46 -14.17 18.13
CA GLU A 44 -49.35 -15.29 18.45
C GLU A 44 -49.83 -15.27 19.91
N GLN A 45 -48.98 -14.83 20.84
CA GLN A 45 -49.28 -14.87 22.27
C GLN A 45 -48.74 -13.62 23.00
N PRO A 46 -49.45 -12.48 22.90
CA PRO A 46 -48.95 -11.18 23.36
C PRO A 46 -48.78 -11.08 24.89
N ASP A 47 -49.59 -11.80 25.67
CA ASP A 47 -49.56 -11.75 27.14
C ASP A 47 -48.64 -12.81 27.78
N GLY A 48 -47.92 -13.60 26.97
CA GLY A 48 -47.02 -14.64 27.44
C GLY A 48 -45.72 -14.10 28.04
N THR A 49 -45.18 -14.75 29.09
CA THR A 49 -43.89 -14.33 29.63
C THR A 49 -42.73 -14.70 28.69
N ILE A 50 -41.70 -13.84 28.62
CA ILE A 50 -40.49 -14.03 27.80
C ILE A 50 -39.81 -15.38 28.11
N ARG A 51 -39.85 -15.80 29.38
CA ARG A 51 -39.20 -17.03 29.84
C ARG A 51 -39.87 -18.29 29.29
N ASP A 52 -41.19 -18.26 29.14
CA ASP A 52 -41.96 -19.45 28.76
C ASP A 52 -42.16 -19.57 27.26
N LYS A 53 -42.06 -18.45 26.52
CA LYS A 53 -42.36 -18.41 25.08
C LYS A 53 -41.15 -18.11 24.21
N ILE A 54 -40.28 -17.17 24.59
CA ILE A 54 -39.14 -16.78 23.76
C ILE A 54 -37.90 -17.65 24.03
N PHE A 55 -37.63 -18.02 25.28
CA PHE A 55 -36.45 -18.83 25.61
C PHE A 55 -36.46 -20.26 25.04
N PRO A 56 -37.61 -20.98 24.95
CA PRO A 56 -37.63 -22.29 24.30
C PRO A 56 -37.34 -22.24 22.79
N ILE A 57 -37.77 -21.17 22.11
CA ILE A 57 -37.63 -21.03 20.65
C ILE A 57 -36.19 -20.67 20.27
N VAL A 58 -35.62 -19.66 20.93
CA VAL A 58 -34.30 -19.11 20.55
C VAL A 58 -33.18 -19.61 21.46
N GLY A 59 -33.47 -19.94 22.72
CA GLY A 59 -32.48 -20.29 23.75
C GLY A 59 -31.87 -19.06 24.41
N LYS A 60 -31.85 -19.04 25.76
CA LYS A 60 -31.28 -17.95 26.57
C LYS A 60 -29.82 -17.64 26.21
N ASP A 61 -29.03 -18.68 25.93
CA ASP A 61 -27.61 -18.52 25.58
C ASP A 61 -27.40 -17.90 24.20
N LYS A 62 -28.27 -18.16 23.22
CA LYS A 62 -28.17 -17.49 21.89
C LYS A 62 -28.51 -16.01 22.01
N LEU A 63 -29.54 -15.64 22.77
CA LEU A 63 -29.85 -14.23 23.06
C LEU A 63 -28.69 -13.53 23.78
N LYS A 64 -28.10 -14.19 24.78
CA LYS A 64 -26.90 -13.68 25.48
C LYS A 64 -25.72 -13.48 24.53
N ASN A 65 -25.46 -14.44 23.64
CA ASN A 65 -24.40 -14.33 22.63
C ASN A 65 -24.67 -13.20 21.61
N ILE A 66 -25.94 -12.96 21.23
CA ILE A 66 -26.32 -11.81 20.37
C ILE A 66 -26.04 -10.49 21.09
N ILE A 67 -26.42 -10.39 22.37
CA ILE A 67 -26.16 -9.21 23.20
C ILE A 67 -24.65 -8.97 23.36
N ASP A 68 -23.88 -10.03 23.63
CA ASP A 68 -22.43 -9.94 23.78
C ASP A 68 -21.73 -9.60 22.46
N GLU A 69 -22.19 -10.14 21.33
CA GLU A 69 -21.72 -9.77 20.00
C GLU A 69 -22.00 -8.28 19.71
N TYR A 70 -23.19 -7.77 20.02
CA TYR A 70 -23.57 -6.38 19.77
C TYR A 70 -22.81 -5.41 20.68
N LYS A 71 -22.75 -5.70 21.99
CA LYS A 71 -21.99 -4.91 22.98
C LYS A 71 -20.50 -4.83 22.64
N LYS A 72 -19.93 -5.88 22.06
CA LYS A 72 -18.51 -5.93 21.66
C LYS A 72 -18.24 -5.33 20.26
N LYS A 73 -19.24 -5.21 19.38
CA LYS A 73 -19.15 -4.49 18.09
C LYS A 73 -19.47 -2.99 18.17
N GLY A 74 -20.11 -2.53 19.25
CA GLY A 74 -20.48 -1.12 19.49
C GLY A 74 -19.36 -0.22 20.04
N PRO A 75 -19.67 0.82 20.84
CA PRO A 75 -18.67 1.79 21.36
C PRO A 75 -17.46 1.18 22.08
N LYS A 76 -17.64 0.00 22.71
CA LYS A 76 -16.54 -0.77 23.31
C LYS A 76 -15.51 -1.25 22.28
N TYR A 77 -15.93 -1.61 21.06
CA TYR A 77 -15.02 -1.95 19.95
C TYR A 77 -14.04 -0.82 19.69
N GLN A 78 -14.56 0.38 19.50
CA GLN A 78 -13.75 1.56 19.19
C GLN A 78 -12.79 1.88 20.34
N SER A 79 -13.25 1.79 21.58
CA SER A 79 -12.40 2.03 22.75
C SER A 79 -11.26 1.00 22.87
N LEU A 80 -11.54 -0.29 22.67
CA LEU A 80 -10.51 -1.34 22.61
C LEU A 80 -9.53 -1.08 21.45
N LEU A 81 -10.05 -0.61 20.30
CA LEU A 81 -9.26 -0.20 19.16
C LEU A 81 -8.27 0.90 19.45
N HIS A 82 -8.74 2.00 20.03
CA HIS A 82 -7.85 3.09 20.38
C HIS A 82 -6.82 2.68 21.43
N GLN A 83 -7.20 1.85 22.41
CA GLN A 83 -6.26 1.34 23.42
C GLN A 83 -5.16 0.48 22.79
N GLN A 84 -5.49 -0.39 21.84
CA GLN A 84 -4.51 -1.23 21.15
C GLN A 84 -3.63 -0.43 20.19
N ILE A 85 -4.18 0.59 19.51
CA ILE A 85 -3.39 1.50 18.67
C ILE A 85 -2.39 2.24 19.56
N ARG A 86 -2.86 2.81 20.68
CA ARG A 86 -2.02 3.49 21.67
C ARG A 86 -0.88 2.60 22.15
N SER A 87 -1.18 1.37 22.60
CA SER A 87 -0.16 0.45 23.14
C SER A 87 0.83 0.01 22.07
N SER A 88 0.37 -0.30 20.86
CA SER A 88 1.24 -0.69 19.75
C SER A 88 2.15 0.46 19.31
N TYR A 89 1.61 1.69 19.30
CA TYR A 89 2.40 2.88 19.00
C TYR A 89 3.49 3.11 20.06
N ALA A 90 3.10 3.20 21.34
CA ALA A 90 4.03 3.46 22.45
C ALA A 90 5.15 2.41 22.54
N SER A 91 4.83 1.13 22.37
CA SER A 91 5.79 0.04 22.57
C SER A 91 6.78 -0.15 21.42
N TYR A 92 6.33 0.02 20.16
CA TYR A 92 7.11 -0.45 19.01
C TYR A 92 7.33 0.60 17.94
N TYR A 93 6.30 1.38 17.61
CA TYR A 93 6.37 2.30 16.47
C TYR A 93 6.91 3.68 16.83
N ARG A 94 6.77 4.12 18.09
CA ARG A 94 7.27 5.43 18.55
C ARG A 94 8.77 5.61 18.26
N ARG A 95 9.59 4.63 18.63
CA ARG A 95 11.04 4.57 18.32
C ARG A 95 11.39 4.59 16.82
N MET A 96 10.47 4.17 15.95
CA MET A 96 10.67 4.23 14.49
C MET A 96 10.22 5.57 13.90
N VAL A 97 9.29 6.26 14.57
CA VAL A 97 8.75 7.54 14.15
C VAL A 97 9.66 8.69 14.58
N GLN A 98 10.28 8.61 15.75
CA GLN A 98 11.20 9.61 16.29
C GLN A 98 12.30 10.03 15.29
N PRO A 99 13.18 9.13 14.80
CA PRO A 99 14.23 9.52 13.86
C PRO A 99 13.66 10.02 12.52
N LEU A 100 12.45 9.61 12.15
CA LEU A 100 11.80 10.13 10.94
C LEU A 100 11.30 11.55 11.14
N LEU A 101 10.76 11.90 12.31
CA LEU A 101 10.31 13.26 12.56
C LEU A 101 11.49 14.22 12.77
N GLU A 102 12.59 13.76 13.34
CA GLU A 102 13.82 14.55 13.51
C GLU A 102 14.48 14.93 12.18
N ASN A 103 14.55 13.99 11.23
CA ASN A 103 15.28 14.19 9.97
C ASN A 103 14.41 14.66 8.80
N VAL A 104 13.11 14.89 9.01
CA VAL A 104 12.18 15.27 7.94
C VAL A 104 11.54 16.61 8.25
N THR A 105 11.70 17.56 7.33
CA THR A 105 11.07 18.87 7.39
C THR A 105 9.70 18.81 6.70
N PHE A 106 8.66 19.12 7.46
CA PHE A 106 7.29 19.22 6.97
C PHE A 106 6.94 20.69 6.79
N ARG A 107 6.33 21.04 5.66
CA ARG A 107 5.87 22.40 5.35
C ARG A 107 4.45 22.35 4.78
N SER A 108 3.75 23.47 4.83
CA SER A 108 2.42 23.63 4.25
C SER A 108 2.27 25.06 3.75
N ASN A 109 1.59 25.23 2.62
CA ASN A 109 1.27 26.55 2.07
C ASN A 109 -0.07 27.06 2.63
N ASN A 110 -0.83 26.18 3.29
CA ASN A 110 -2.12 26.50 3.89
C ASN A 110 -1.97 26.78 5.39
N SER A 111 -2.40 27.96 5.82
CA SER A 111 -2.37 28.39 7.22
C SER A 111 -3.25 27.52 8.14
N GLU A 112 -4.31 26.91 7.61
CA GLU A 112 -5.19 26.00 8.37
C GLU A 112 -4.49 24.75 8.91
N HIS A 113 -3.31 24.41 8.37
CA HIS A 113 -2.55 23.23 8.77
C HIS A 113 -1.36 23.53 9.68
N GLN A 114 -1.13 24.80 10.01
CA GLN A 114 -0.12 25.22 10.99
C GLN A 114 -0.28 24.54 12.35
N PRO A 115 -1.50 24.39 12.93
CA PRO A 115 -1.65 23.70 14.22
C PRO A 115 -1.13 22.25 14.22
N ILE A 116 -1.12 21.58 13.06
CA ILE A 116 -0.54 20.23 12.92
C ILE A 116 0.99 20.30 12.96
N LEU A 117 1.59 21.31 12.33
CA LEU A 117 3.05 21.50 12.33
C LEU A 117 3.55 21.89 13.73
N ASP A 118 2.83 22.79 14.40
CA ASP A 118 3.12 23.18 15.79
C ASP A 118 3.01 21.97 16.72
N ALA A 119 1.98 21.14 16.52
CA ALA A 119 1.82 19.90 17.27
C ALA A 119 2.98 18.92 17.05
N LEU A 120 3.60 18.89 15.87
CA LEU A 120 4.81 18.10 15.64
C LEU A 120 6.01 18.66 16.40
N GLY A 121 6.14 19.99 16.49
CA GLY A 121 7.14 20.65 17.33
C GLY A 121 6.99 20.24 18.80
N LEU A 122 5.77 20.28 19.32
CA LEU A 122 5.44 19.82 20.67
C LEU A 122 5.78 18.33 20.86
N ILE A 123 5.40 17.47 19.92
CA ILE A 123 5.71 16.04 20.01
C ILE A 123 7.22 15.79 20.04
N LYS A 124 8.01 16.52 19.24
CA LYS A 124 9.48 16.44 19.25
C LYS A 124 10.06 16.80 20.60
N LYS A 125 9.58 17.88 21.24
CA LYS A 125 9.99 18.32 22.58
C LYS A 125 9.79 17.22 23.64
N TYR A 126 8.78 16.38 23.48
CA TYR A 126 8.43 15.33 24.45
C TYR A 126 8.81 13.92 24.02
N PHE A 127 9.71 13.70 23.05
CA PHE A 127 10.10 12.35 22.67
C PHE A 127 10.74 11.56 23.82
N ASP A 128 11.69 12.17 24.53
CA ASP A 128 12.43 11.48 25.60
C ASP A 128 11.74 11.52 26.97
N SER A 129 10.61 12.24 27.06
CA SER A 129 9.81 12.28 28.28
C SER A 129 9.11 10.95 28.57
N ASN A 130 8.95 10.60 29.85
CA ASN A 130 8.15 9.47 30.31
C ASN A 130 6.77 9.89 30.88
N THR A 131 6.39 11.17 30.74
CA THR A 131 5.12 11.66 31.29
C THR A 131 3.90 11.06 30.58
N VAL A 132 2.84 10.75 31.34
CA VAL A 132 1.59 10.21 30.77
C VAL A 132 0.73 11.33 30.18
N TYR A 133 0.82 12.52 30.78
CA TYR A 133 0.08 13.72 30.39
C TYR A 133 1.07 14.83 30.00
N PHE A 134 0.60 15.77 29.19
CA PHE A 134 1.30 17.05 29.06
C PHE A 134 1.17 17.86 30.36
N PRO A 135 2.16 18.69 30.71
CA PRO A 135 2.05 19.66 31.81
C PRO A 135 0.90 20.65 31.59
N ASP A 136 0.39 21.23 32.67
CA ASP A 136 -0.75 22.16 32.59
C ASP A 136 -0.33 23.52 32.00
N ASP A 137 0.94 23.90 32.14
CA ASP A 137 1.52 25.16 31.64
C ASP A 137 1.96 25.08 30.16
N GLU A 138 1.82 23.91 29.53
CA GLU A 138 2.26 23.70 28.15
C GLU A 138 1.16 24.14 27.17
N ASP A 139 1.51 24.97 26.18
CA ASP A 139 0.58 25.35 25.11
C ASP A 139 0.42 24.20 24.11
N ILE A 140 -0.78 23.62 24.06
CA ILE A 140 -1.09 22.46 23.25
C ILE A 140 -1.92 22.90 22.04
N PRO A 141 -1.39 22.79 20.81
CA PRO A 141 -2.10 23.25 19.61
C PRO A 141 -3.49 22.61 19.47
N ASP A 142 -4.52 23.44 19.25
CA ASP A 142 -5.90 22.97 19.09
C ASP A 142 -6.15 22.41 17.69
N CYS A 143 -5.66 21.20 17.47
CA CYS A 143 -5.93 20.42 16.27
C CYS A 143 -6.98 19.32 16.50
N LEU A 144 -7.66 19.33 17.67
CA LEU A 144 -8.52 18.22 18.13
C LEU A 144 -10.01 18.49 17.92
N PRO A 145 -10.72 17.70 17.09
CA PRO A 145 -12.18 17.73 17.01
C PRO A 145 -12.82 17.24 18.32
N ASP A 146 -14.03 17.71 18.63
CA ASP A 146 -14.77 17.36 19.86
C ASP A 146 -14.94 15.86 20.09
N LYS A 147 -15.11 15.09 19.00
CA LYS A 147 -15.20 13.63 19.05
C LYS A 147 -13.94 12.97 19.65
N TRP A 148 -12.78 13.59 19.45
CA TRP A 148 -11.49 13.11 19.97
C TRP A 148 -11.14 13.73 21.32
N LYS A 149 -11.57 14.97 21.60
CA LYS A 149 -11.41 15.61 22.91
C LYS A 149 -11.91 14.70 24.03
N LYS A 150 -13.12 14.11 23.89
CA LYS A 150 -13.69 13.13 24.86
C LYS A 150 -12.82 11.90 25.16
N ARG A 151 -11.86 11.55 24.30
CA ARG A 151 -11.01 10.35 24.43
C ARG A 151 -9.58 10.67 24.84
N ILE A 152 -9.07 11.82 24.42
CA ILE A 152 -7.69 12.25 24.64
C ILE A 152 -7.58 13.03 25.95
N VAL A 153 -8.57 13.88 26.24
CA VAL A 153 -8.67 14.63 27.49
C VAL A 153 -9.18 13.70 28.58
N ASP A 154 -8.53 13.69 29.74
CA ASP A 154 -9.04 12.98 30.89
C ASP A 154 -10.24 13.70 31.48
N ALA A 155 -11.36 12.99 31.64
CA ALA A 155 -12.61 13.56 32.13
C ALA A 155 -12.53 14.03 33.60
N ARG A 156 -11.58 13.52 34.39
CA ARG A 156 -11.44 13.87 35.81
C ARG A 156 -10.51 15.05 36.03
N THR A 157 -9.41 15.10 35.28
CA THR A 157 -8.34 16.08 35.51
C THR A 157 -8.26 17.15 34.42
N GLY A 158 -8.98 16.99 33.30
CA GLY A 158 -8.87 17.88 32.14
C GLY A 158 -7.55 17.74 31.38
N LYS A 159 -6.64 16.84 31.82
CA LYS A 159 -5.29 16.72 31.24
C LYS A 159 -5.28 15.93 29.95
N ILE A 160 -4.44 16.35 29.00
CA ILE A 160 -4.29 15.70 27.70
C ILE A 160 -3.33 14.52 27.79
N LYS A 161 -3.81 13.33 27.39
CA LYS A 161 -3.00 12.10 27.33
C LYS A 161 -2.02 12.19 26.15
N ARG A 162 -0.73 12.40 26.45
CA ARG A 162 0.34 12.63 25.46
C ARG A 162 0.37 11.60 24.33
N ILE A 163 0.46 10.31 24.65
CA ILE A 163 0.53 9.25 23.63
C ILE A 163 -0.74 9.20 22.77
N CYS A 164 -1.91 9.50 23.35
CA CYS A 164 -3.16 9.55 22.58
C CYS A 164 -3.16 10.74 21.60
N TYR A 165 -2.62 11.88 22.03
CA TYR A 165 -2.43 13.07 21.19
C TYR A 165 -1.42 12.80 20.06
N GLU A 166 -0.25 12.24 20.38
CA GLU A 166 0.79 11.84 19.40
C GLU A 166 0.19 10.96 18.28
N VAL A 167 -0.55 9.91 18.64
CA VAL A 167 -1.21 9.02 17.67
C VAL A 167 -2.19 9.77 16.78
N TYR A 168 -2.94 10.71 17.36
CA TYR A 168 -3.92 11.49 16.61
C TYR A 168 -3.25 12.42 15.61
N VAL A 169 -2.27 13.21 16.05
CA VAL A 169 -1.52 14.16 15.21
C VAL A 169 -0.83 13.40 14.08
N LEU A 170 -0.18 12.28 14.36
CA LEU A 170 0.48 11.47 13.34
C LEU A 170 -0.50 10.88 12.32
N LYS A 171 -1.71 10.51 12.75
CA LYS A 171 -2.77 10.09 11.83
C LYS A 171 -3.19 11.23 10.92
N LYS A 172 -3.46 12.41 11.48
CA LYS A 172 -3.82 13.62 10.72
C LYS A 172 -2.72 14.03 9.74
N LEU A 173 -1.46 14.03 10.20
CA LEU A 173 -0.30 14.29 9.36
C LEU A 173 -0.24 13.33 8.18
N ALA A 174 -0.42 12.02 8.40
CA ALA A 174 -0.39 11.03 7.32
C ALA A 174 -1.51 11.24 6.29
N ASP A 175 -2.69 11.69 6.73
CA ASP A 175 -3.81 12.04 5.84
C ASP A 175 -3.48 13.32 5.04
N ARG A 176 -2.89 14.35 5.65
CA ARG A 176 -2.52 15.59 4.94
C ARG A 176 -1.35 15.42 3.98
N ILE A 177 -0.33 14.61 4.32
CA ILE A 177 0.75 14.24 3.38
C ILE A 177 0.20 13.48 2.17
N ARG A 178 -0.86 12.69 2.35
CA ARG A 178 -1.49 11.97 1.24
C ARG A 178 -2.12 12.95 0.23
N CYS A 179 -2.72 14.02 0.70
CA CYS A 179 -3.34 15.05 -0.13
C CYS A 179 -2.36 16.16 -0.58
N ARG A 180 -1.08 16.10 -0.17
CA ARG A 180 -0.04 17.13 -0.42
C ARG A 180 -0.30 18.51 0.20
N GLU A 181 -1.32 18.61 1.05
CA GLU A 181 -1.60 19.77 1.91
C GLU A 181 -0.46 20.06 2.90
N ILE A 182 0.18 18.99 3.39
CA ILE A 182 1.47 19.06 4.09
C ILE A 182 2.47 18.31 3.22
N TRP A 183 3.52 18.99 2.79
CA TRP A 183 4.55 18.44 1.93
C TRP A 183 5.87 18.30 2.67
N ILE A 184 6.78 17.54 2.07
CA ILE A 184 8.06 17.16 2.65
C ILE A 184 9.17 17.72 1.78
N GLU A 185 10.03 18.53 2.39
CA GLU A 185 11.20 19.10 1.73
C GLU A 185 12.13 17.99 1.20
N GLY A 186 12.59 18.11 -0.04
CA GLY A 186 13.41 17.09 -0.72
C GLY A 186 12.66 15.83 -1.17
N SER A 187 11.34 15.75 -1.01
CA SER A 187 10.55 14.58 -1.43
C SER A 187 10.05 14.68 -2.87
N PHE A 188 10.53 13.85 -3.79
CA PHE A 188 10.00 13.85 -5.17
C PHE A 188 8.48 13.56 -5.26
N LYS A 189 7.96 12.67 -4.40
CA LYS A 189 6.54 12.25 -4.47
C LYS A 189 5.60 13.20 -3.73
N HIS A 190 6.08 13.77 -2.62
CA HIS A 190 5.31 14.61 -1.71
C HIS A 190 5.96 15.99 -1.59
N LYS A 191 6.49 16.53 -2.70
CA LYS A 191 7.00 17.90 -2.77
C LYS A 191 5.87 18.91 -2.72
N ASN A 192 6.25 20.17 -2.64
CA ASN A 192 5.34 21.30 -2.72
C ASN A 192 4.46 21.18 -3.99
N PRO A 193 3.12 21.18 -3.87
CA PRO A 193 2.24 21.14 -5.03
C PRO A 193 2.41 22.34 -5.96
N ASP A 194 2.82 23.50 -5.45
CA ASP A 194 2.98 24.71 -6.26
C ASP A 194 4.16 24.58 -7.25
N GLU A 195 5.15 23.73 -6.93
CA GLU A 195 6.26 23.37 -7.84
C GLU A 195 5.84 22.41 -8.97
N ASP A 196 4.58 21.97 -9.03
CA ASP A 196 4.04 21.23 -10.17
C ASP A 196 3.43 22.17 -11.23
N LEU A 197 3.31 23.47 -10.95
CA LEU A 197 2.78 24.46 -11.87
C LEU A 197 3.88 25.04 -12.78
N PRO A 198 3.56 25.42 -14.03
CA PRO A 198 4.45 26.22 -14.87
C PRO A 198 4.85 27.54 -14.19
N ASN A 199 6.06 28.04 -14.46
CA ASN A 199 6.55 29.29 -13.86
C ASN A 199 5.70 30.52 -14.25
N ASN A 200 5.02 30.46 -15.38
CA ASN A 200 4.12 31.48 -15.92
C ASN A 200 2.64 31.14 -15.68
N PHE A 201 2.33 30.27 -14.71
CA PHE A 201 0.95 29.83 -14.46
C PHE A 201 0.00 30.98 -14.11
N GLU A 202 0.44 31.93 -13.29
CA GLU A 202 -0.41 33.08 -12.93
C GLU A 202 -0.69 34.00 -14.13
N ASP A 203 0.28 34.16 -15.02
CA ASP A 203 0.17 35.02 -16.21
C ASP A 203 -0.70 34.38 -17.31
N ASN A 204 -0.61 33.06 -17.49
CA ASN A 204 -1.28 32.32 -18.57
C ASN A 204 -2.41 31.41 -18.05
N LYS A 205 -2.98 31.74 -16.90
CA LYS A 205 -3.96 30.90 -16.21
C LYS A 205 -5.14 30.53 -17.12
N GLU A 206 -5.75 31.52 -17.76
CA GLU A 206 -6.94 31.32 -18.61
C GLU A 206 -6.67 30.38 -19.79
N GLU A 207 -5.52 30.54 -20.46
CA GLU A 207 -5.07 29.70 -21.57
C GLU A 207 -4.89 28.24 -21.12
N TYR A 208 -4.25 28.00 -19.97
CA TYR A 208 -4.06 26.65 -19.44
C TYR A 208 -5.37 25.95 -19.06
N PHE A 209 -6.34 26.70 -18.52
CA PHE A 209 -7.65 26.15 -18.20
C PHE A 209 -8.45 25.82 -19.47
N ASP A 210 -8.37 26.65 -20.51
CA ASP A 210 -9.03 26.42 -21.80
C ASP A 210 -8.45 25.20 -22.54
N ASP A 211 -7.11 25.08 -22.60
CA ASP A 211 -6.40 23.93 -23.17
C ASP A 211 -6.80 22.59 -22.53
N LEU A 212 -7.04 22.60 -21.21
CA LEU A 212 -7.48 21.43 -20.45
C LEU A 212 -9.00 21.23 -20.49
N SER A 213 -9.74 22.16 -21.09
CA SER A 213 -11.20 22.22 -21.08
C SER A 213 -11.77 22.15 -19.65
N LEU A 214 -11.13 22.87 -18.74
CA LEU A 214 -11.49 22.94 -17.32
C LEU A 214 -12.03 24.35 -16.98
N PRO A 215 -13.04 24.45 -16.10
CA PRO A 215 -13.49 25.76 -15.64
C PRO A 215 -12.43 26.39 -14.71
N ILE A 216 -12.29 27.72 -14.80
CA ILE A 216 -11.39 28.51 -13.93
C ILE A 216 -11.91 28.49 -12.48
N ASP A 217 -13.23 28.47 -12.31
CA ASP A 217 -13.87 28.39 -10.99
C ASP A 217 -13.84 26.95 -10.44
N GLY A 218 -13.19 26.80 -9.29
CA GLY A 218 -13.07 25.54 -8.57
C GLY A 218 -14.41 24.98 -8.10
N ASP A 219 -15.37 25.82 -7.71
CA ASP A 219 -16.68 25.36 -7.25
C ASP A 219 -17.49 24.78 -8.41
N VAL A 220 -17.41 25.41 -9.59
CA VAL A 220 -18.01 24.88 -10.82
C VAL A 220 -17.39 23.53 -11.19
N PHE A 221 -16.06 23.40 -11.11
CA PHE A 221 -15.37 22.12 -11.34
C PHE A 221 -15.88 21.04 -10.37
N ILE A 222 -15.95 21.36 -9.08
CA ILE A 222 -16.37 20.42 -8.03
C ILE A 222 -17.81 19.96 -8.26
N GLU A 223 -18.73 20.87 -8.58
CA GLU A 223 -20.12 20.52 -8.85
C GLU A 223 -20.26 19.65 -10.10
N GLN A 224 -19.57 19.99 -11.20
CA GLN A 224 -19.54 19.14 -12.40
C GLN A 224 -19.00 17.74 -12.10
N LEU A 225 -17.94 17.63 -11.28
CA LEU A 225 -17.36 16.35 -10.89
C LEU A 225 -18.33 15.53 -10.02
N LYS A 226 -19.00 16.15 -9.04
CA LYS A 226 -20.02 15.50 -8.22
C LYS A 226 -21.19 15.00 -9.07
N GLN A 227 -21.66 15.80 -10.03
CA GLN A 227 -22.73 15.42 -10.94
C GLN A 227 -22.31 14.23 -11.83
N LYS A 228 -21.12 14.28 -12.44
CA LYS A 228 -20.56 13.17 -13.23
C LYS A 228 -20.43 11.89 -12.40
N LEU A 229 -19.91 12.00 -11.17
CA LEU A 229 -19.76 10.86 -10.26
C LEU A 229 -21.11 10.28 -9.87
N THR A 230 -22.05 11.13 -9.46
CA THR A 230 -23.40 10.71 -9.06
C THR A 230 -24.12 10.04 -10.21
N GLY A 231 -24.10 10.66 -11.39
CA GLY A 231 -24.68 10.08 -12.61
C GLY A 231 -24.08 8.72 -12.94
N ALA A 232 -22.74 8.61 -12.95
CA ALA A 232 -22.06 7.35 -13.22
C ALA A 232 -22.38 6.26 -12.18
N LEU A 233 -22.49 6.62 -10.90
CA LEU A 233 -22.88 5.69 -9.83
C LEU A 233 -24.34 5.24 -9.96
N THR A 234 -25.26 6.14 -10.30
CA THR A 234 -26.66 5.80 -10.57
C THR A 234 -26.76 4.87 -11.77
N THR A 235 -26.12 5.21 -12.90
CA THR A 235 -26.07 4.35 -14.07
C THR A 235 -25.46 2.98 -13.76
N LEU A 236 -24.39 2.94 -12.96
CA LEU A 236 -23.81 1.67 -12.53
C LEU A 236 -24.81 0.87 -11.69
N ASN A 237 -25.45 1.49 -10.69
CA ASN A 237 -26.43 0.84 -9.84
C ASN A 237 -27.57 0.20 -10.66
N ASP A 238 -28.10 0.94 -11.62
CA ASP A 238 -29.22 0.48 -12.46
C ASP A 238 -28.79 -0.61 -13.45
N THR A 239 -27.54 -0.55 -13.93
CA THR A 239 -27.02 -1.52 -14.92
C THR A 239 -26.35 -2.74 -14.31
N ILE A 240 -26.01 -2.74 -13.01
CA ILE A 240 -25.30 -3.85 -12.33
C ILE A 240 -25.88 -5.24 -12.64
N PRO A 241 -27.21 -5.47 -12.60
CA PRO A 241 -27.77 -6.80 -12.87
C PRO A 241 -27.52 -7.31 -14.29
N LYS A 242 -27.30 -6.39 -15.25
CA LYS A 242 -27.15 -6.67 -16.69
C LYS A 242 -25.75 -6.36 -17.21
N ASN A 243 -24.83 -5.90 -16.36
CA ASN A 243 -23.52 -5.40 -16.80
C ASN A 243 -22.51 -6.56 -16.96
N PRO A 244 -22.03 -6.87 -18.18
CA PRO A 244 -21.07 -7.96 -18.40
C PRO A 244 -19.66 -7.64 -17.86
N LYS A 245 -19.36 -6.36 -17.56
CA LYS A 245 -18.06 -5.92 -17.06
C LYS A 245 -17.98 -5.89 -15.54
N VAL A 246 -19.10 -5.94 -14.83
CA VAL A 246 -19.15 -5.87 -13.36
C VAL A 246 -20.12 -6.93 -12.84
N ARG A 247 -19.62 -7.87 -12.05
CA ARG A 247 -20.45 -8.91 -11.42
C ARG A 247 -20.26 -8.94 -9.90
N ILE A 248 -21.35 -9.15 -9.17
CA ILE A 248 -21.32 -9.37 -7.72
C ILE A 248 -21.31 -10.87 -7.49
N SER A 249 -20.22 -11.39 -6.91
CA SER A 249 -20.10 -12.82 -6.60
C SER A 249 -20.96 -13.19 -5.39
N THR A 250 -21.75 -14.25 -5.52
CA THR A 250 -22.52 -14.86 -4.42
C THR A 250 -21.62 -15.51 -3.36
N GLN A 251 -20.34 -15.75 -3.68
CA GLN A 251 -19.35 -16.30 -2.76
C GLN A 251 -18.59 -15.20 -2.01
N ASN A 252 -18.12 -15.51 -0.80
CA ASN A 252 -17.30 -14.60 0.02
C ASN A 252 -17.95 -13.24 0.32
N GLY A 253 -19.28 -13.20 0.47
CA GLY A 253 -20.01 -12.04 0.97
C GLY A 253 -20.15 -10.89 -0.03
N GLY A 254 -20.39 -11.18 -1.32
CA GLY A 254 -20.74 -10.13 -2.29
C GLY A 254 -19.55 -9.42 -2.91
N ARG A 255 -18.45 -10.12 -3.23
CA ARG A 255 -17.27 -9.47 -3.85
C ARG A 255 -17.63 -8.90 -5.23
N ILE A 256 -17.28 -7.63 -5.44
CA ILE A 256 -17.39 -6.97 -6.76
C ILE A 256 -16.20 -7.42 -7.61
N ILE A 257 -16.50 -8.02 -8.77
CA ILE A 257 -15.51 -8.44 -9.75
C ILE A 257 -15.66 -7.53 -10.97
N VAL A 258 -14.59 -6.81 -11.28
CA VAL A 258 -14.52 -5.92 -12.45
C VAL A 258 -13.66 -6.59 -13.52
N THR A 259 -14.19 -6.70 -14.73
CA THR A 259 -13.46 -7.22 -15.88
C THR A 259 -12.30 -6.28 -16.23
N PRO A 260 -11.09 -6.79 -16.49
CA PRO A 260 -9.96 -5.96 -16.89
C PRO A 260 -10.28 -5.10 -18.12
N LEU A 261 -9.64 -3.94 -18.22
CA LEU A 261 -9.75 -3.10 -19.41
C LEU A 261 -9.27 -3.87 -20.64
N THR A 262 -10.01 -3.75 -21.74
CA THR A 262 -9.56 -4.21 -23.05
C THR A 262 -8.27 -3.48 -23.41
N PRO A 263 -7.18 -4.20 -23.76
CA PRO A 263 -5.95 -3.56 -24.20
C PRO A 263 -6.21 -2.59 -25.35
N GLN A 264 -5.60 -1.42 -25.29
CA GLN A 264 -5.64 -0.48 -26.40
C GLN A 264 -4.98 -1.14 -27.62
N ALA A 265 -5.58 -0.95 -28.80
CA ALA A 265 -4.98 -1.44 -30.04
C ALA A 265 -3.57 -0.85 -30.20
N GLU A 266 -2.60 -1.69 -30.57
CA GLU A 266 -1.26 -1.21 -30.85
C GLU A 266 -1.31 -0.19 -32.01
N SER A 267 -0.61 0.94 -31.84
CA SER A 267 -0.53 1.94 -32.90
C SER A 267 0.27 1.40 -34.10
N LYS A 268 -0.06 1.86 -35.30
CA LYS A 268 0.65 1.46 -36.53
C LYS A 268 2.17 1.75 -36.43
N ASN A 269 2.53 2.87 -35.79
CA ASN A 269 3.93 3.28 -35.58
C ASN A 269 4.73 2.23 -34.78
N VAL A 270 4.13 1.64 -33.75
CA VAL A 270 4.77 0.56 -32.98
C VAL A 270 5.05 -0.66 -33.86
N GLY A 271 4.13 -0.98 -34.77
CA GLY A 271 4.31 -2.05 -35.76
C GLY A 271 5.50 -1.79 -36.69
N PHE A 272 5.61 -0.58 -37.24
CA PHE A 272 6.75 -0.19 -38.08
C PHE A 272 8.08 -0.25 -37.34
N ILE A 273 8.14 0.28 -36.12
CA ILE A 273 9.36 0.24 -35.29
C ILE A 273 9.75 -1.19 -34.98
N LYS A 274 8.81 -2.05 -34.56
CA LYS A 274 9.08 -3.48 -34.30
C LYS A 274 9.67 -4.17 -35.53
N LYS A 275 9.11 -3.93 -36.71
CA LYS A 275 9.60 -4.52 -37.97
C LYS A 275 11.01 -4.05 -38.29
N TYR A 276 11.27 -2.74 -38.22
CA TYR A 276 12.59 -2.18 -38.46
C TYR A 276 13.64 -2.72 -37.48
N LEU A 277 13.30 -2.84 -36.19
CA LEU A 277 14.18 -3.43 -35.19
C LEU A 277 14.50 -4.90 -35.48
N GLN A 278 13.51 -5.68 -35.94
CA GLN A 278 13.71 -7.10 -36.31
C GLN A 278 14.54 -7.28 -37.59
N GLU A 279 14.45 -6.35 -38.54
CA GLU A 279 15.28 -6.38 -39.75
C GLU A 279 16.72 -5.96 -39.46
N LYS A 280 16.91 -5.01 -38.55
CA LYS A 280 18.23 -4.47 -38.21
C LYS A 280 19.02 -5.36 -37.25
N TRP A 281 18.35 -6.03 -36.32
CA TRP A 281 18.98 -6.87 -35.30
C TRP A 281 18.46 -8.31 -35.40
N GLU A 282 19.37 -9.25 -35.59
CA GLU A 282 19.05 -10.68 -35.55
C GLU A 282 18.49 -11.06 -34.17
N GLY A 283 17.59 -12.05 -34.14
CA GLY A 283 16.95 -12.49 -32.89
C GLY A 283 17.96 -13.09 -31.91
N THR A 284 18.51 -12.27 -31.01
CA THR A 284 19.39 -12.74 -29.93
C THR A 284 18.58 -13.46 -28.86
N ASN A 285 19.08 -14.60 -28.39
CA ASN A 285 18.42 -15.31 -27.29
C ASN A 285 18.48 -14.45 -26.02
N LEU A 286 17.33 -14.31 -25.35
CA LEU A 286 17.21 -13.53 -24.13
C LEU A 286 18.17 -13.99 -23.02
N ILE A 287 18.48 -15.29 -22.94
CA ILE A 287 19.46 -15.78 -21.95
C ILE A 287 20.89 -15.34 -22.28
N ASP A 288 21.22 -15.23 -23.57
CA ASP A 288 22.56 -14.83 -24.00
C ASP A 288 22.78 -13.34 -23.73
N MET A 289 21.78 -12.49 -24.00
CA MET A 289 21.82 -11.09 -23.56
C MET A 289 21.98 -10.98 -22.04
N PHE A 290 21.29 -11.84 -21.28
CA PHE A 290 21.37 -11.82 -19.82
C PHE A 290 22.73 -12.28 -19.29
N LYS A 291 23.38 -13.23 -19.99
CA LYS A 291 24.73 -13.69 -19.72
C LYS A 291 25.77 -12.62 -20.06
N GLU A 292 25.62 -11.92 -21.19
CA GLU A 292 26.54 -10.86 -21.60
C GLU A 292 26.63 -9.75 -20.55
N VAL A 293 25.47 -9.29 -20.07
CA VAL A 293 25.38 -8.30 -18.99
C VAL A 293 26.09 -8.77 -17.72
N ASP A 294 26.04 -10.07 -17.40
CA ASP A 294 26.75 -10.61 -16.24
C ASP A 294 28.25 -10.72 -16.48
N LEU A 295 28.70 -11.05 -17.69
CA LEU A 295 30.12 -11.08 -18.03
C LEU A 295 30.75 -9.68 -17.86
N GLU A 296 30.05 -8.65 -18.30
CA GLU A 296 30.52 -7.27 -18.22
C GLU A 296 30.39 -6.68 -16.79
N ASN A 297 29.25 -6.88 -16.14
CA ASN A 297 28.93 -6.19 -14.88
C ASN A 297 29.14 -7.03 -13.63
N GLN A 298 29.34 -8.34 -13.80
CA GLN A 298 29.62 -9.28 -12.73
C GLN A 298 28.59 -9.19 -11.59
N PHE A 299 27.31 -9.04 -11.95
CA PHE A 299 26.27 -8.80 -10.97
C PHE A 299 25.91 -10.08 -10.20
N THR A 300 26.19 -11.27 -10.76
CA THR A 300 26.02 -12.55 -10.06
C THR A 300 26.97 -12.71 -8.86
N HIS A 301 28.13 -12.06 -8.87
CA HIS A 301 29.08 -12.08 -7.73
C HIS A 301 28.52 -11.43 -6.46
N ASP A 302 27.51 -10.55 -6.56
CA ASP A 302 26.88 -9.91 -5.41
C ASP A 302 25.85 -10.80 -4.70
N PHE A 303 25.55 -11.98 -5.25
CA PHE A 303 24.61 -12.91 -4.63
C PHE A 303 25.31 -13.68 -3.50
N ILE A 304 25.23 -13.13 -2.29
CA ILE A 304 25.77 -13.75 -1.09
C ILE A 304 24.77 -14.79 -0.55
N SER A 305 25.26 -15.99 -0.26
CA SER A 305 24.46 -17.07 0.33
C SER A 305 24.10 -16.77 1.80
N TYR A 306 22.87 -17.09 2.20
CA TYR A 306 22.49 -17.12 3.63
C TYR A 306 22.92 -18.42 4.34
N GLY A 307 23.40 -19.41 3.59
CA GLY A 307 23.89 -20.67 4.14
C GLY A 307 25.29 -20.53 4.74
N GLN A 308 25.56 -21.21 5.85
CA GLN A 308 26.87 -21.17 6.55
C GLN A 308 28.04 -21.76 5.74
N LYS A 309 27.76 -22.61 4.74
CA LYS A 309 28.79 -23.21 3.87
C LYS A 309 28.34 -23.23 2.41
N THR A 310 29.23 -22.81 1.52
CA THR A 310 29.05 -22.88 0.06
C THR A 310 30.11 -23.80 -0.51
N TYR A 311 29.68 -24.92 -1.08
CA TYR A 311 30.56 -25.94 -1.67
C TYR A 311 30.61 -25.88 -3.20
N LEU A 312 29.86 -24.96 -3.81
CA LEU A 312 29.77 -24.81 -5.26
C LEU A 312 30.88 -23.88 -5.76
N LYS A 313 31.40 -24.17 -6.95
CA LYS A 313 32.37 -23.27 -7.61
C LYS A 313 31.67 -21.96 -8.01
N PRO A 314 32.39 -20.82 -8.04
CA PRO A 314 31.80 -19.52 -8.43
C PRO A 314 31.04 -19.57 -9.76
N ASN A 315 31.62 -20.19 -10.80
CA ASN A 315 30.99 -20.28 -12.12
C ASN A 315 29.67 -21.09 -12.09
N GLU A 316 29.60 -22.17 -11.30
CA GLU A 316 28.37 -22.96 -11.15
C GLU A 316 27.29 -22.17 -10.40
N ILE A 317 27.69 -21.29 -9.47
CA ILE A 317 26.77 -20.41 -8.76
C ILE A 317 26.21 -19.38 -9.75
N SER A 318 27.06 -18.69 -10.52
CA SER A 318 26.65 -17.70 -11.51
C SER A 318 25.73 -18.30 -12.57
N GLU A 319 26.10 -19.42 -13.20
CA GLU A 319 25.27 -20.12 -14.20
C GLU A 319 23.88 -20.43 -13.64
N ARG A 320 23.81 -21.00 -12.44
CA ARG A 320 22.53 -21.37 -11.83
C ARG A 320 21.74 -20.15 -11.37
N ILE A 321 22.37 -19.06 -10.96
CA ILE A 321 21.69 -17.79 -10.67
C ILE A 321 21.04 -17.26 -11.95
N LEU A 322 21.78 -17.20 -13.06
CA LEU A 322 21.26 -16.73 -14.36
C LEU A 322 20.03 -17.55 -14.78
N LEU A 323 20.11 -18.88 -14.73
CA LEU A 323 18.99 -19.76 -15.06
C LEU A 323 17.81 -19.63 -14.08
N THR A 324 18.08 -19.43 -12.78
CA THR A 324 17.03 -19.24 -11.79
C THR A 324 16.30 -17.93 -12.01
N ILE A 325 17.03 -16.85 -12.28
CA ILE A 325 16.46 -15.52 -12.59
C ILE A 325 15.69 -15.61 -13.91
N TYR A 326 16.27 -16.17 -14.95
CA TYR A 326 15.59 -16.31 -16.24
C TYR A 326 14.29 -17.10 -16.12
N GLY A 327 14.32 -18.30 -15.52
CA GLY A 327 13.14 -19.15 -15.36
C GLY A 327 12.06 -18.52 -14.48
N MET A 328 12.44 -17.78 -13.43
CA MET A 328 11.47 -17.07 -12.58
C MET A 328 10.93 -15.78 -13.22
N GLY A 329 11.69 -15.15 -14.11
CA GLY A 329 11.36 -13.87 -14.72
C GLY A 329 10.55 -13.98 -16.00
N THR A 330 10.74 -15.07 -16.75
CA THR A 330 9.99 -15.34 -17.99
C THR A 330 8.70 -16.15 -17.75
N ASN A 331 8.37 -16.46 -16.49
CA ASN A 331 7.32 -17.41 -16.09
C ASN A 331 7.46 -18.83 -16.68
N VAL A 332 8.60 -19.16 -17.30
CA VAL A 332 8.90 -20.50 -17.82
C VAL A 332 9.03 -21.52 -16.68
N GLY A 333 9.56 -21.11 -15.52
CA GLY A 333 9.70 -21.94 -14.33
C GLY A 333 10.97 -22.80 -14.31
N LEU A 334 11.40 -23.17 -13.10
CA LEU A 334 12.70 -23.84 -12.89
C LEU A 334 12.78 -25.24 -13.51
N LYS A 335 11.69 -26.01 -13.49
CA LYS A 335 11.65 -27.35 -14.10
C LYS A 335 11.94 -27.33 -15.60
N HIS A 336 11.42 -26.33 -16.31
CA HIS A 336 11.65 -26.17 -17.74
C HIS A 336 13.07 -25.72 -18.05
N MET A 337 13.78 -25.09 -17.10
CA MET A 337 15.20 -24.75 -17.27
C MET A 337 16.12 -25.96 -17.26
N CYS A 338 15.76 -26.99 -16.49
CA CYS A 338 16.49 -28.26 -16.50
C CYS A 338 16.33 -29.03 -17.81
N ALA A 339 15.18 -28.89 -18.50
CA ALA A 339 14.96 -29.58 -19.78
C ALA A 339 15.94 -29.12 -20.88
N GLY A 340 16.38 -27.86 -20.84
CA GLY A 340 17.41 -27.33 -21.74
C GLY A 340 18.85 -27.44 -21.22
N ASN A 341 19.05 -27.90 -19.97
CA ASN A 341 20.37 -27.97 -19.31
C ASN A 341 20.48 -29.29 -18.52
N PRO A 342 20.81 -30.42 -19.18
CA PRO A 342 20.77 -31.75 -18.57
C PRO A 342 21.70 -31.93 -17.36
N HIS A 343 22.76 -31.14 -17.27
CA HIS A 343 23.72 -31.12 -16.16
C HIS A 343 23.20 -30.42 -14.90
N ILE A 344 22.04 -29.75 -14.96
CA ILE A 344 21.47 -28.98 -13.85
C ILE A 344 20.11 -29.54 -13.43
N SER A 345 19.99 -29.93 -12.16
CA SER A 345 18.75 -30.48 -11.63
C SER A 345 17.82 -29.41 -11.02
N ASP A 346 16.51 -29.70 -10.97
CA ASP A 346 15.50 -28.79 -10.37
C ASP A 346 15.82 -28.52 -8.89
N HIS A 347 16.38 -29.50 -8.19
CA HIS A 347 16.82 -29.33 -6.81
C HIS A 347 17.96 -28.29 -6.68
N GLN A 348 18.92 -28.30 -7.61
CA GLN A 348 20.02 -27.32 -7.62
C GLN A 348 19.52 -25.89 -7.87
N LEU A 349 18.58 -25.71 -8.81
CA LEU A 349 17.97 -24.38 -9.05
C LEU A 349 17.11 -23.91 -7.86
N ARG A 350 16.38 -24.82 -7.21
CA ARG A 350 15.63 -24.51 -5.97
C ARG A 350 16.57 -24.12 -4.83
N HIS A 351 17.71 -24.79 -4.71
CA HIS A 351 18.72 -24.43 -3.73
C HIS A 351 19.20 -22.99 -3.95
N ILE A 352 19.57 -22.62 -5.18
CA ILE A 352 19.97 -21.24 -5.52
C ILE A 352 18.86 -20.24 -5.23
N LYS A 353 17.63 -20.54 -5.63
CA LYS A 353 16.46 -19.71 -5.32
C LYS A 353 16.31 -19.44 -3.82
N ASN A 354 16.47 -20.46 -2.98
CA ASN A 354 16.19 -20.34 -1.54
C ASN A 354 17.33 -19.66 -0.77
N TYR A 355 18.58 -19.91 -1.17
CA TYR A 355 19.76 -19.47 -0.41
C TYR A 355 20.45 -18.23 -0.99
N PHE A 356 20.28 -17.93 -2.28
CA PHE A 356 20.95 -16.82 -2.96
C PHE A 356 19.98 -15.72 -3.42
N LEU A 357 18.74 -16.02 -3.84
CA LEU A 357 17.80 -15.01 -4.36
C LEU A 357 17.00 -14.28 -3.25
N SER A 358 17.71 -13.56 -2.37
CA SER A 358 17.05 -12.66 -1.41
C SER A 358 16.66 -11.33 -2.02
N THR A 359 15.80 -10.61 -1.30
CA THR A 359 15.40 -9.25 -1.71
C THR A 359 16.56 -8.27 -1.73
N ASP A 360 17.60 -8.48 -0.93
CA ASP A 360 18.73 -7.55 -0.85
C ASP A 360 19.76 -7.85 -1.94
N ASN A 361 20.05 -9.12 -2.21
CA ASN A 361 20.89 -9.52 -3.34
C ASN A 361 20.30 -9.04 -4.68
N LEU A 362 18.98 -9.21 -4.87
CA LEU A 362 18.29 -8.72 -6.07
C LEU A 362 18.32 -7.19 -6.21
N LYS A 363 18.27 -6.43 -5.10
CA LYS A 363 18.40 -4.96 -5.15
C LYS A 363 19.81 -4.55 -5.52
N ASN A 364 20.82 -5.21 -4.97
CA ASN A 364 22.22 -4.91 -5.24
C ASN A 364 22.54 -5.18 -6.71
N ALA A 365 22.18 -6.37 -7.20
CA ALA A 365 22.32 -6.73 -8.62
C ALA A 365 21.57 -5.76 -9.54
N LEU A 366 20.32 -5.41 -9.22
CA LEU A 366 19.55 -4.41 -10.00
C LEU A 366 20.22 -3.04 -9.98
N SER A 367 20.80 -2.63 -8.85
CA SER A 367 21.48 -1.34 -8.75
C SER A 367 22.75 -1.31 -9.59
N LYS A 368 23.52 -2.41 -9.62
CA LYS A 368 24.68 -2.55 -10.53
C LYS A 368 24.27 -2.43 -12.00
N VAL A 369 23.33 -3.26 -12.44
CA VAL A 369 22.86 -3.26 -13.85
C VAL A 369 22.25 -1.90 -14.22
N ALA A 370 21.47 -1.28 -13.33
CA ALA A 370 20.90 0.04 -13.59
C ALA A 370 21.98 1.12 -13.71
N ASN A 371 22.99 1.10 -12.83
CA ASN A 371 24.09 2.07 -12.87
C ASN A 371 24.95 1.90 -14.13
N ALA A 372 25.18 0.68 -14.59
CA ALA A 372 25.84 0.42 -15.87
C ALA A 372 25.03 1.01 -17.03
N LEU A 373 23.72 0.79 -17.03
CA LEU A 373 22.82 1.33 -18.05
C LEU A 373 22.82 2.86 -18.05
N PHE A 374 22.87 3.49 -16.88
CA PHE A 374 23.01 4.95 -16.79
C PHE A 374 24.32 5.46 -17.40
N LYS A 375 25.41 4.69 -17.33
CA LYS A 375 26.70 5.09 -17.94
C LYS A 375 26.69 4.98 -19.46
N LEU A 376 26.03 3.96 -20.01
CA LEU A 376 25.97 3.73 -21.47
C LEU A 376 24.91 4.57 -22.18
N ARG A 377 23.91 5.07 -21.43
CA ARG A 377 22.76 5.76 -22.00
C ARG A 377 23.17 7.05 -22.72
N LEU A 378 22.62 7.23 -23.92
CA LEU A 378 22.64 8.50 -24.64
C LEU A 378 21.63 9.48 -24.03
N GLU A 379 22.11 10.48 -23.28
CA GLU A 379 21.26 11.48 -22.61
C GLU A 379 20.42 12.30 -23.58
N GLU A 380 20.93 12.57 -24.78
CA GLU A 380 20.25 13.36 -25.82
C GLU A 380 18.93 12.73 -26.29
N ILE A 381 18.86 11.40 -26.38
CA ILE A 381 17.70 10.67 -26.90
C ILE A 381 16.68 10.42 -25.78
N TRP A 382 17.17 10.14 -24.57
CA TRP A 382 16.34 9.59 -23.50
C TRP A 382 16.12 10.56 -22.33
N GLY A 383 16.81 11.71 -22.29
CA GLY A 383 16.74 12.72 -21.22
C GLY A 383 17.29 12.25 -19.87
N GLY A 384 17.32 13.16 -18.87
CA GLY A 384 17.86 12.90 -17.52
C GLY A 384 16.95 12.10 -16.58
N MET A 385 15.78 11.61 -17.02
CA MET A 385 14.83 10.94 -16.12
C MET A 385 15.31 9.53 -15.72
N PRO A 386 15.17 9.13 -14.44
CA PRO A 386 15.61 7.82 -13.96
C PRO A 386 14.78 6.68 -14.60
N ILE A 387 15.46 5.61 -15.02
CA ILE A 387 14.84 4.39 -15.55
C ILE A 387 13.85 3.83 -14.53
N ALA A 388 12.64 3.52 -14.99
CA ALA A 388 11.54 3.05 -14.16
C ALA A 388 11.89 1.75 -13.42
N ARG A 389 12.31 1.85 -12.15
CA ARG A 389 12.49 0.71 -11.25
C ARG A 389 11.12 0.19 -10.77
N GLY A 390 10.72 -0.97 -11.27
CA GLY A 390 9.51 -1.66 -10.82
C GLY A 390 9.57 -1.99 -9.32
N LYS A 391 8.84 -1.24 -8.48
CA LYS A 391 8.73 -1.56 -7.04
C LYS A 391 7.70 -2.67 -6.83
N SER A 392 8.15 -3.88 -6.51
CA SER A 392 7.27 -4.99 -6.12
C SER A 392 7.59 -5.56 -4.74
N ARG A 393 6.60 -6.19 -4.09
CA ARG A 393 6.76 -6.94 -2.84
C ARG A 393 7.11 -8.43 -3.06
N TYR A 394 7.12 -8.89 -4.30
CA TYR A 394 7.30 -10.30 -4.64
C TYR A 394 8.61 -10.50 -5.41
N VAL A 395 9.44 -11.45 -4.97
CA VAL A 395 10.73 -11.83 -5.58
C VAL A 395 10.58 -12.07 -7.09
N CYS A 396 9.52 -12.77 -7.54
CA CYS A 396 9.27 -13.02 -8.97
C CYS A 396 9.11 -11.74 -9.82
N LYS A 397 8.59 -10.65 -9.22
CA LYS A 397 8.46 -9.36 -9.90
C LYS A 397 9.77 -8.54 -9.92
N TRP A 398 10.67 -8.79 -8.95
CA TRP A 398 12.03 -8.24 -8.97
C TRP A 398 12.86 -8.90 -10.06
N VAL A 399 12.72 -10.21 -10.20
CA VAL A 399 13.37 -11.00 -11.25
C VAL A 399 13.00 -10.47 -12.64
N THR A 400 11.72 -10.23 -12.92
CA THR A 400 11.27 -9.56 -14.16
C THR A 400 11.82 -8.15 -14.31
N SER A 401 11.99 -7.42 -13.19
CA SER A 401 12.53 -6.06 -13.21
C SER A 401 14.04 -6.01 -13.43
N LEU A 402 14.77 -7.12 -13.24
CA LEU A 402 16.18 -7.25 -13.56
C LEU A 402 16.41 -7.65 -15.02
N LEU A 403 15.54 -8.49 -15.58
CA LEU A 403 15.61 -8.89 -17.00
C LEU A 403 15.48 -7.69 -17.94
N LYS A 404 14.53 -6.77 -17.68
CA LYS A 404 14.30 -5.60 -18.55
C LYS A 404 15.54 -4.70 -18.74
N PRO A 405 16.17 -4.16 -17.68
CA PRO A 405 17.35 -3.33 -17.85
C PRO A 405 18.54 -4.14 -18.39
N ALA A 406 18.69 -5.42 -18.04
CA ALA A 406 19.75 -6.25 -18.62
C ALA A 406 19.59 -6.38 -20.15
N THR A 407 18.38 -6.66 -20.65
CA THR A 407 18.15 -6.69 -22.11
C THR A 407 18.42 -5.35 -22.79
N THR A 408 18.17 -4.25 -22.10
CA THR A 408 18.40 -2.92 -22.64
C THR A 408 19.89 -2.59 -22.66
N LEU A 409 20.67 -3.01 -21.65
CA LEU A 409 22.11 -2.80 -21.59
C LEU A 409 22.84 -3.49 -22.76
N SER A 410 22.57 -4.79 -22.95
CA SER A 410 23.16 -5.56 -24.06
C SER A 410 22.80 -4.98 -25.44
N ALA A 411 21.62 -4.37 -25.59
CA ALA A 411 21.21 -3.71 -26.83
C ALA A 411 21.91 -2.36 -27.09
N TYR A 412 22.58 -1.75 -26.10
CA TYR A 412 23.41 -0.56 -26.31
C TYR A 412 24.84 -0.89 -26.73
N GLU A 413 25.29 -2.12 -26.50
CA GLU A 413 26.65 -2.58 -26.80
C GLU A 413 26.78 -3.23 -28.19
N LEU A 414 25.65 -3.62 -28.79
CA LEU A 414 25.51 -4.10 -30.17
C LEU A 414 25.15 -2.95 -31.12
#